data_AF-A0A960Y901-F1
#
_entry.id   AF-A0A960Y901-F1
#
_cell.length_a   1.000
_cell.length_b   1.000
_cell.length_c   1.000
_cell.angle_alpha   90.00
_cell.angle_beta   90.00
_cell.angle_gamma   90.00
#
_symmetry.space_group_name_H-M   'P 1'
#
loop_
_entity.id
_entity.type
_entity.pdbx_description
1 polymer ?
#
loop_
_entity_poly.entity_id
_entity_poly.type
_entity_poly.pdbx_seq_one_letter_code
_entity_poly.pdbx_strand_id
1 'polypeptide(L)'
;MTPSQRKKAISLAKSLLPEDEFEHLMKIDFKDQGLGYDKFGMEKEMIVASLAVVRYVYLYYFRVESEGVHNIPEEGRGLIVPNHSGVIPIDGMMIGVDLAFNMRRPRIIRAMVDNFMGFLPFINVFFARCGQLVGARRNFADLLEADELITVFPEGAKGTGKLYKQRYNLLRFNVGFIELSLQYRAPIIPAAVIGAEEQAPMVYNVKPLARML
;
A
#
# COMPACT_ATOMS: atom_id res chain seq x y z
N MET A 1 -7.86 -9.55 15.32
CA MET A 1 -7.54 -10.99 15.55
C MET A 1 -7.68 -11.35 17.03
N THR A 2 -7.94 -12.62 17.36
CA THR A 2 -7.80 -13.12 18.75
C THR A 2 -6.33 -13.18 19.15
N PRO A 3 -6.00 -13.23 20.46
CA PRO A 3 -4.61 -13.36 20.91
C PRO A 3 -3.89 -14.60 20.34
N SER A 4 -4.61 -15.71 20.16
CA SER A 4 -4.08 -16.94 19.56
C SER A 4 -3.75 -16.74 18.07
N GLN A 5 -4.62 -16.07 17.32
CA GLN A 5 -4.38 -15.74 15.91
C GLN A 5 -3.16 -14.81 15.74
N ARG A 6 -3.03 -13.79 16.59
CA ARG A 6 -1.87 -12.87 16.58
C ARG A 6 -0.55 -13.60 16.78
N LYS A 7 -0.49 -14.51 17.76
CA LYS A 7 0.70 -15.36 18.00
C LYS A 7 1.04 -16.21 16.78
N LYS A 8 0.03 -16.81 16.13
CA LYS A 8 0.25 -17.60 14.90
C LYS A 8 0.77 -16.74 13.74
N ALA A 9 0.25 -15.53 13.57
CA ALA A 9 0.72 -14.61 12.53
C ALA A 9 2.19 -14.24 12.72
N ILE A 10 2.60 -13.90 13.94
CA ILE A 10 4.01 -13.63 14.25
C ILE A 10 4.88 -14.88 14.09
N SER A 11 4.41 -16.04 14.54
CA SER A 11 5.13 -17.30 14.36
C SER A 11 5.35 -17.63 12.90
N LEU A 12 4.36 -17.36 12.04
CA LEU A 12 4.47 -17.54 10.60
C LEU A 12 5.55 -16.61 10.04
N ALA A 13 5.49 -15.32 10.35
CA ALA A 13 6.49 -14.34 9.88
C ALA A 13 7.92 -14.74 10.28
N LYS A 14 8.11 -15.15 11.54
CA LYS A 14 9.41 -15.62 12.05
C LYS A 14 9.91 -16.88 11.35
N SER A 15 9.00 -17.76 10.90
CA SER A 15 9.38 -18.97 10.15
C SER A 15 9.74 -18.71 8.70
N LEU A 16 9.22 -17.60 8.13
CA LEU A 16 9.40 -17.23 6.73
C LEU A 16 10.55 -16.25 6.51
N LEU A 17 10.94 -15.46 7.50
CA LEU A 17 11.98 -14.46 7.31
C LEU A 17 13.30 -14.87 7.98
N PRO A 18 14.45 -14.49 7.39
CA PRO A 18 15.71 -14.41 8.13
C PRO A 18 15.53 -13.62 9.44
N GLU A 19 16.31 -13.96 10.46
CA GLU A 19 16.15 -13.37 11.80
C GLU A 19 16.34 -11.83 11.78
N ASP A 20 17.32 -11.34 11.02
CA ASP A 20 17.61 -9.92 10.86
C ASP A 20 16.48 -9.17 10.13
N GLU A 21 15.91 -9.74 9.08
CA GLU A 21 14.75 -9.16 8.38
C GLU A 21 13.50 -9.15 9.29
N PHE A 22 13.27 -10.23 10.05
CA PHE A 22 12.16 -10.28 11.01
C PHE A 22 12.32 -9.22 12.11
N GLU A 23 13.50 -9.14 12.74
CA GLU A 23 13.80 -8.12 13.75
C GLU A 23 13.70 -6.71 13.18
N HIS A 24 14.09 -6.51 11.92
CA HIS A 24 13.91 -5.27 11.20
C HIS A 24 12.43 -4.89 11.15
N LEU A 25 11.54 -5.76 10.63
CA LEU A 25 10.10 -5.49 10.57
C LEU A 25 9.46 -5.23 11.94
N MET A 26 9.98 -5.85 13.01
CA MET A 26 9.47 -5.60 14.36
C MET A 26 9.70 -4.14 14.82
N LYS A 27 10.58 -3.37 14.16
CA LYS A 27 10.81 -1.93 14.39
C LYS A 27 9.74 -1.04 13.76
N ILE A 28 8.81 -1.58 12.97
CA ILE A 28 7.67 -0.82 12.43
C ILE A 28 6.95 -0.11 13.57
N ASP A 29 6.79 1.21 13.42
CA ASP A 29 6.03 2.02 14.38
C ASP A 29 4.55 1.64 14.35
N PHE A 30 3.96 1.50 15.52
CA PHE A 30 2.59 1.04 15.68
C PHE A 30 1.96 1.65 16.92
N LYS A 31 0.94 2.48 16.70
CA LYS A 31 0.24 3.21 17.75
C LYS A 31 -1.04 2.45 18.16
N ASP A 32 -0.88 1.45 19.02
CA ASP A 32 -2.02 0.74 19.62
C ASP A 32 -2.67 1.57 20.72
N GLN A 33 -3.99 1.70 20.68
CA GLN A 33 -4.79 2.35 21.72
C GLN A 33 -5.31 1.36 22.79
N GLY A 34 -4.72 0.16 22.85
CA GLY A 34 -5.08 -0.91 23.80
C GLY A 34 -6.10 -1.92 23.24
N LEU A 35 -6.43 -1.82 21.95
CA LEU A 35 -7.36 -2.71 21.26
C LEU A 35 -6.64 -3.79 20.42
N GLY A 36 -5.31 -3.65 20.30
CA GLY A 36 -4.47 -4.47 19.43
C GLY A 36 -4.60 -4.12 17.96
N TYR A 37 -5.12 -2.93 17.65
CA TYR A 37 -5.10 -2.30 16.33
C TYR A 37 -4.99 -0.78 16.47
N ASP A 38 -4.49 -0.10 15.45
CA ASP A 38 -4.37 1.37 15.46
C ASP A 38 -5.73 2.06 15.21
N LYS A 39 -5.75 3.41 15.28
CA LYS A 39 -6.96 4.23 15.00
C LYS A 39 -7.64 3.87 13.67
N PHE A 40 -6.91 3.32 12.70
CA PHE A 40 -7.38 3.01 11.35
C PHE A 40 -7.71 1.52 11.15
N GLY A 41 -7.50 0.69 12.17
CA GLY A 41 -7.76 -0.74 12.14
C GLY A 41 -6.58 -1.61 11.73
N MET A 42 -5.38 -1.06 11.54
CA MET A 42 -4.18 -1.86 11.23
C MET A 42 -3.82 -2.75 12.42
N GLU A 43 -3.46 -4.01 12.16
CA GLU A 43 -2.89 -4.91 13.17
C GLU A 43 -1.42 -5.19 12.83
N LYS A 44 -0.50 -4.90 13.75
CA LYS A 44 0.94 -5.06 13.54
C LYS A 44 1.31 -6.50 13.15
N GLU A 45 0.70 -7.48 13.80
CA GLU A 45 0.98 -8.89 13.51
C GLU A 45 0.48 -9.29 12.11
N MET A 46 -0.62 -8.70 11.66
CA MET A 46 -1.17 -8.99 10.33
C MET A 46 -0.28 -8.44 9.23
N ILE A 47 0.15 -7.18 9.36
CA ILE A 47 0.99 -6.54 8.35
C ILE A 47 2.36 -7.21 8.28
N VAL A 48 2.98 -7.55 9.44
CA VAL A 48 4.27 -8.26 9.47
C VAL A 48 4.15 -9.64 8.82
N ALA A 49 3.10 -10.42 9.14
CA ALA A 49 2.87 -11.71 8.49
C ALA A 49 2.60 -11.59 6.98
N SER A 50 1.84 -10.57 6.57
CA SER A 50 1.53 -10.32 5.15
C SER A 50 2.80 -9.94 4.39
N LEU A 51 3.62 -9.05 4.95
CA LEU A 51 4.91 -8.66 4.39
C LEU A 51 5.86 -9.86 4.25
N ALA A 52 5.92 -10.72 5.27
CA ALA A 52 6.74 -11.93 5.23
C ALA A 52 6.37 -12.87 4.07
N VAL A 53 5.08 -13.04 3.79
CA VAL A 53 4.60 -13.85 2.67
C VAL A 53 4.91 -13.17 1.33
N VAL A 54 4.56 -11.89 1.21
CA VAL A 54 4.66 -11.16 -0.06
C VAL A 54 6.12 -10.87 -0.44
N ARG A 55 7.05 -10.82 0.53
CA ARG A 55 8.49 -10.66 0.32
C ARG A 55 9.05 -11.63 -0.73
N TYR A 56 8.58 -12.87 -0.74
CA TYR A 56 9.00 -13.87 -1.73
C TYR A 56 8.51 -13.57 -3.14
N VAL A 57 7.30 -13.02 -3.26
CA VAL A 57 6.74 -12.59 -4.55
C VAL A 57 7.55 -11.39 -5.08
N TYR A 58 7.89 -10.45 -4.21
CA TYR A 58 8.77 -9.31 -4.51
C TYR A 58 10.15 -9.78 -5.03
N LEU A 59 10.79 -10.72 -4.32
CA LEU A 59 12.14 -11.18 -4.64
C LEU A 59 12.22 -12.08 -5.87
N TYR A 60 11.36 -13.08 -5.95
CA TYR A 60 11.57 -14.22 -6.86
C TYR A 60 10.64 -14.21 -8.06
N TYR A 61 9.39 -13.73 -7.86
CA TYR A 61 8.41 -13.68 -8.94
C TYR A 61 8.56 -12.40 -9.76
N PHE A 62 8.36 -11.25 -9.12
CA PHE A 62 8.47 -9.95 -9.79
C PHE A 62 9.91 -9.47 -9.93
N ARG A 63 10.82 -9.93 -9.05
CA ARG A 63 12.23 -9.51 -9.04
C ARG A 63 12.35 -7.99 -9.07
N VAL A 64 11.69 -7.36 -8.11
CA VAL A 64 11.59 -5.89 -8.06
C VAL A 64 12.97 -5.30 -7.84
N GLU A 65 13.34 -4.35 -8.71
CA GLU A 65 14.46 -3.45 -8.52
C GLU A 65 13.90 -2.11 -8.03
N SER A 66 14.49 -1.56 -6.97
CA SER A 66 14.08 -0.29 -6.38
C SER A 66 15.25 0.66 -6.22
N GLU A 67 15.00 1.93 -6.50
CA GLU A 67 15.94 3.02 -6.33
C GLU A 67 15.23 4.21 -5.66
N GLY A 68 15.96 4.97 -4.84
CA GLY A 68 15.46 6.22 -4.28
C GLY A 68 14.71 6.09 -2.95
N VAL A 69 14.72 4.92 -2.30
CA VAL A 69 14.13 4.69 -0.96
C VAL A 69 14.64 5.69 0.10
N HIS A 70 15.89 6.12 -0.02
CA HIS A 70 16.51 7.12 0.86
C HIS A 70 15.88 8.53 0.76
N ASN A 71 15.10 8.80 -0.29
CA ASN A 71 14.35 10.06 -0.44
C ASN A 71 13.04 10.07 0.35
N ILE A 72 12.61 8.91 0.89
CA ILE A 72 11.39 8.81 1.70
C ILE A 72 11.69 9.24 3.14
N PRO A 73 10.89 10.14 3.74
CA PRO A 73 11.04 10.51 5.15
C PRO A 73 10.92 9.29 6.06
N GLU A 74 11.94 9.08 6.91
CA GLU A 74 11.95 7.99 7.89
C GLU A 74 10.89 8.16 8.99
N GLU A 75 10.43 9.39 9.21
CA GLU A 75 9.43 9.76 10.20
C GLU A 75 8.52 10.87 9.64
N GLY A 76 7.35 11.04 10.26
CA GLY A 76 6.38 12.05 9.86
C GLY A 76 5.56 11.68 8.62
N ARG A 77 4.66 12.61 8.27
CA ARG A 77 3.82 12.51 7.06
C ARG A 77 4.63 12.62 5.77
N GLY A 78 4.17 11.91 4.75
CA GLY A 78 4.65 12.06 3.38
C GLY A 78 3.66 11.43 2.41
N LEU A 79 3.67 11.87 1.16
CA LEU A 79 2.78 11.35 0.13
C LEU A 79 3.61 10.74 -0.99
N ILE A 80 3.58 9.42 -1.10
CA ILE A 80 4.15 8.73 -2.25
C ILE A 80 3.10 8.74 -3.34
N VAL A 81 3.46 9.31 -4.49
CA VAL A 81 2.54 9.51 -5.61
C VAL A 81 3.09 8.78 -6.84
N PRO A 82 2.86 7.46 -6.94
CA PRO A 82 3.24 6.64 -8.09
C PRO A 82 2.21 6.72 -9.23
N ASN A 83 2.61 6.37 -10.45
CA ASN A 83 1.65 5.97 -11.48
C ASN A 83 0.90 4.70 -11.07
N HIS A 84 -0.26 4.43 -11.67
CA HIS A 84 -1.07 3.25 -11.39
C HIS A 84 -1.09 2.31 -12.59
N SER A 85 -0.93 1.01 -12.33
CA SER A 85 -0.86 -0.01 -13.36
C SER A 85 -1.50 -1.33 -12.88
N GLY A 86 -2.12 -2.06 -13.80
CA GLY A 86 -2.73 -3.37 -13.53
C GLY A 86 -4.10 -3.29 -12.83
N VAL A 87 -4.82 -4.41 -12.81
CA VAL A 87 -6.20 -4.49 -12.27
C VAL A 87 -6.23 -4.68 -10.75
N ILE A 88 -5.20 -5.35 -10.24
CA ILE A 88 -5.02 -5.69 -8.83
C ILE A 88 -3.97 -4.73 -8.26
N PRO A 89 -4.09 -4.24 -7.01
CA PRO A 89 -3.17 -3.26 -6.40
C PRO A 89 -1.80 -3.89 -6.03
N ILE A 90 -1.17 -4.56 -7.00
CA ILE A 90 0.15 -5.19 -6.87
C ILE A 90 1.23 -4.12 -6.77
N ASP A 91 1.09 -3.03 -7.51
CA ASP A 91 2.01 -1.89 -7.48
C ASP A 91 2.13 -1.30 -6.06
N GLY A 92 1.01 -0.99 -5.41
CA GLY A 92 1.00 -0.53 -4.02
C GLY A 92 1.60 -1.56 -3.06
N MET A 93 1.30 -2.84 -3.27
CA MET A 93 1.84 -3.93 -2.47
C MET A 93 3.38 -4.03 -2.60
N MET A 94 3.93 -3.89 -3.80
CA MET A 94 5.38 -3.92 -4.02
C MET A 94 6.08 -2.71 -3.41
N ILE A 95 5.50 -1.52 -3.51
CA ILE A 95 6.01 -0.32 -2.81
C ILE A 95 6.00 -0.56 -1.29
N GLY A 96 4.91 -1.12 -0.75
CA GLY A 96 4.81 -1.41 0.68
C GLY A 96 5.88 -2.38 1.18
N VAL A 97 6.17 -3.44 0.42
CA VAL A 97 7.27 -4.37 0.72
C VAL A 97 8.62 -3.65 0.63
N ASP A 98 8.85 -2.90 -0.43
CA ASP A 98 10.11 -2.19 -0.65
C ASP A 98 10.48 -1.30 0.54
N LEU A 99 9.54 -0.47 0.99
CA LEU A 99 9.76 0.44 2.11
C LEU A 99 9.89 -0.28 3.46
N ALA A 100 9.20 -1.41 3.63
CA ALA A 100 9.27 -2.17 4.86
C ALA A 100 10.60 -2.91 5.04
N PHE A 101 11.30 -3.28 3.97
CA PHE A 101 12.55 -4.05 4.04
C PHE A 101 13.81 -3.23 3.70
N ASN A 102 13.70 -2.22 2.84
CA ASN A 102 14.88 -1.49 2.33
C ASN A 102 15.10 -0.13 3.02
N MET A 103 14.14 0.40 3.79
CA MET A 103 14.35 1.61 4.58
C MET A 103 15.14 1.29 5.85
N ARG A 104 16.01 2.21 6.29
CA ARG A 104 16.71 2.08 7.58
C ARG A 104 15.74 1.95 8.77
N ARG A 105 14.66 2.74 8.74
CA ARG A 105 13.52 2.65 9.65
C ARG A 105 12.30 2.19 8.84
N PRO A 106 11.78 0.97 9.05
CA PRO A 106 10.73 0.42 8.20
C PRO A 106 9.44 1.20 8.36
N ARG A 107 8.83 1.58 7.24
CA ARG A 107 7.56 2.29 7.17
C ARG A 107 6.51 1.40 6.52
N ILE A 108 5.28 1.49 7.02
CA ILE A 108 4.11 0.94 6.33
C ILE A 108 3.43 2.06 5.56
N ILE A 109 3.06 1.78 4.32
CA ILE A 109 2.25 2.69 3.52
C ILE A 109 0.77 2.60 3.89
N ARG A 110 0.11 3.75 3.88
CA ARG A 110 -1.34 3.89 3.97
C ARG A 110 -1.88 4.22 2.58
N ALA A 111 -2.21 3.19 1.80
CA ALA A 111 -2.78 3.40 0.48
C ALA A 111 -4.27 3.75 0.58
N MET A 112 -4.67 4.72 -0.23
CA MET A 112 -6.08 5.05 -0.43
C MET A 112 -6.67 4.11 -1.48
N VAL A 113 -7.49 3.17 -1.04
CA VAL A 113 -8.11 2.16 -1.91
C VAL A 113 -9.46 2.65 -2.45
N ASP A 114 -9.87 2.10 -3.60
CA ASP A 114 -11.19 2.40 -4.17
C ASP A 114 -12.32 2.02 -3.21
N ASN A 115 -13.40 2.81 -3.20
CA ASN A 115 -14.57 2.59 -2.37
C ASN A 115 -15.16 1.19 -2.55
N PHE A 116 -15.09 0.62 -3.75
CA PHE A 116 -15.56 -0.73 -4.03
C PHE A 116 -14.92 -1.79 -3.12
N MET A 117 -13.62 -1.63 -2.80
CA MET A 117 -12.89 -2.57 -1.92
C MET A 117 -13.47 -2.58 -0.50
N GLY A 118 -14.11 -1.50 -0.06
CA GLY A 118 -14.78 -1.42 1.24
C GLY A 118 -16.03 -2.30 1.34
N PHE A 119 -16.68 -2.63 0.21
CA PHE A 119 -17.89 -3.44 0.16
C PHE A 119 -17.61 -4.95 -0.01
N LEU A 120 -16.38 -5.33 -0.38
CA LEU A 120 -16.02 -6.72 -0.55
C LEU A 120 -15.80 -7.40 0.83
N PRO A 121 -16.59 -8.44 1.16
CA PRO A 121 -16.44 -9.13 2.44
C PRO A 121 -15.05 -9.77 2.53
N PHE A 122 -14.50 -9.79 3.75
CA PHE A 122 -13.15 -10.27 4.08
C PHE A 122 -12.00 -9.42 3.52
N ILE A 123 -12.10 -8.94 2.28
CA ILE A 123 -11.11 -8.05 1.66
C ILE A 123 -11.06 -6.72 2.41
N ASN A 124 -12.20 -6.15 2.74
CA ASN A 124 -12.26 -4.90 3.50
C ASN A 124 -11.57 -5.02 4.87
N VAL A 125 -11.82 -6.12 5.59
CA VAL A 125 -11.18 -6.39 6.88
C VAL A 125 -9.69 -6.62 6.67
N PHE A 126 -9.30 -7.44 5.70
CA PHE A 126 -7.88 -7.69 5.40
C PHE A 126 -7.12 -6.40 5.10
N PHE A 127 -7.67 -5.54 4.24
CA PHE A 127 -7.07 -4.25 3.89
C PHE A 127 -6.95 -3.32 5.09
N ALA A 128 -8.01 -3.18 5.90
CA ALA A 128 -7.94 -2.40 7.13
C ALA A 128 -6.86 -2.92 8.08
N ARG A 129 -6.74 -4.24 8.24
CA ARG A 129 -5.73 -4.89 9.09
C ARG A 129 -4.31 -4.72 8.55
N CYS A 130 -4.16 -4.58 7.25
CA CYS A 130 -2.92 -4.18 6.58
C CYS A 130 -2.71 -2.66 6.52
N GLY A 131 -3.58 -1.85 7.13
CA GLY A 131 -3.42 -0.41 7.25
C GLY A 131 -3.89 0.40 6.03
N GLN A 132 -4.73 -0.17 5.18
CA GLN A 132 -5.24 0.46 3.97
C GLN A 132 -6.63 1.06 4.23
N LEU A 133 -6.91 2.23 3.65
CA LEU A 133 -8.13 2.98 3.93
C LEU A 133 -8.89 3.30 2.65
N VAL A 134 -10.22 3.28 2.74
CA VAL A 134 -11.09 3.71 1.64
C VAL A 134 -10.84 5.18 1.29
N GLY A 135 -10.84 5.47 -0.01
CA GLY A 135 -10.69 6.76 -0.68
C GLY A 135 -11.71 7.81 -0.27
N ALA A 136 -11.62 8.33 0.96
CA ALA A 136 -12.44 9.42 1.47
C ALA A 136 -11.58 10.59 1.92
N ARG A 137 -12.06 11.82 1.65
CA ARG A 137 -11.35 13.06 2.04
C ARG A 137 -11.08 13.13 3.54
N ARG A 138 -12.03 12.68 4.37
CA ARG A 138 -11.88 12.65 5.83
C ARG A 138 -10.78 11.68 6.26
N ASN A 139 -10.78 10.46 5.74
CA ASN A 139 -9.73 9.47 6.02
C ASN A 139 -8.34 10.02 5.65
N PHE A 140 -8.23 10.67 4.50
CA PHE A 140 -6.98 11.28 4.07
C PHE A 140 -6.50 12.38 5.02
N ALA A 141 -7.41 13.26 5.48
CA ALA A 141 -7.09 14.26 6.50
C ALA A 141 -6.67 13.62 7.83
N ASP A 142 -7.38 12.58 8.30
CA ASP A 142 -7.03 11.88 9.53
C ASP A 142 -5.65 11.20 9.46
N LEU A 143 -5.27 10.65 8.30
CA LEU A 143 -3.93 10.10 8.05
C LEU A 143 -2.86 11.18 8.08
N LEU A 144 -3.13 12.33 7.44
CA LEU A 144 -2.22 13.47 7.48
C LEU A 144 -2.02 13.92 8.93
N GLU A 145 -3.10 14.21 9.67
CA GLU A 145 -3.07 14.57 11.09
C GLU A 145 -2.24 13.60 11.95
N ALA A 146 -2.30 12.30 11.65
CA ALA A 146 -1.59 11.24 12.38
C ALA A 146 -0.11 11.05 12.00
N ASP A 147 0.43 11.88 11.09
CA ASP A 147 1.80 11.80 10.58
C ASP A 147 2.13 10.51 9.81
N GLU A 148 1.15 9.99 9.06
CA GLU A 148 1.28 8.74 8.31
C GLU A 148 1.93 8.91 6.92
N LEU A 149 2.55 7.85 6.41
CA LEU A 149 3.08 7.79 5.04
C LEU A 149 1.96 7.30 4.11
N ILE A 150 1.41 8.22 3.33
CA ILE A 150 0.24 7.96 2.50
C ILE A 150 0.69 7.63 1.08
N THR A 151 0.05 6.65 0.45
CA THR A 151 0.24 6.38 -0.98
C THR A 151 -1.04 6.72 -1.74
N VAL A 152 -0.91 7.57 -2.75
CA VAL A 152 -2.03 8.00 -3.59
C VAL A 152 -1.69 7.75 -5.06
N PHE A 153 -2.52 6.95 -5.73
CA PHE A 153 -2.44 6.70 -7.16
C PHE A 153 -3.26 7.76 -7.91
N PRO A 154 -2.64 8.81 -8.46
CA PRO A 154 -3.35 9.98 -8.96
C PRO A 154 -4.12 9.68 -10.26
N GLU A 155 -3.76 8.62 -11.01
CA GLU A 155 -4.52 8.15 -12.18
C GLU A 155 -5.90 7.55 -11.79
N GLY A 156 -6.05 7.14 -10.53
CA GLY A 156 -7.26 6.51 -9.99
C GLY A 156 -7.69 5.26 -10.76
N ALA A 157 -8.98 4.92 -10.72
CA ALA A 157 -9.55 3.75 -11.40
C ALA A 157 -9.37 3.75 -12.93
N LYS A 158 -8.98 4.88 -13.54
CA LYS A 158 -8.66 4.90 -14.97
C LYS A 158 -7.29 4.27 -15.26
N GLY A 159 -6.35 4.37 -14.31
CA GLY A 159 -5.02 3.78 -14.44
C GLY A 159 -5.04 2.25 -14.46
N THR A 160 -5.92 1.63 -13.66
CA THR A 160 -6.09 0.16 -13.64
C THR A 160 -6.74 -0.40 -14.90
N GLY A 161 -7.48 0.43 -15.62
CA GLY A 161 -8.20 0.08 -16.85
C GLY A 161 -7.40 0.25 -18.15
N LYS A 162 -6.10 0.54 -18.07
CA LYS A 162 -5.23 0.74 -19.23
C LYS A 162 -5.10 -0.56 -20.02
N LEU A 163 -5.39 -0.50 -21.32
CA LEU A 163 -5.10 -1.62 -22.21
C LEU A 163 -3.59 -1.78 -22.36
N TYR A 164 -3.12 -3.00 -22.62
CA TYR A 164 -1.68 -3.27 -22.79
C TYR A 164 -1.03 -2.38 -23.86
N LYS A 165 -1.76 -2.01 -24.93
CA LYS A 165 -1.29 -1.07 -25.95
C LYS A 165 -0.99 0.35 -25.44
N GLN A 166 -1.51 0.69 -24.25
CA GLN A 166 -1.35 2.00 -23.58
C GLN A 166 -0.33 1.95 -22.44
N ARG A 167 0.35 0.83 -22.22
CA ARG A 167 1.43 0.69 -21.22
C ARG A 167 2.49 1.80 -21.35
N TYR A 168 3.11 2.17 -20.24
CA TYR A 168 4.10 3.24 -20.12
C TYR A 168 3.62 4.64 -20.51
N ASN A 169 2.31 4.83 -20.64
CA ASN A 169 1.72 6.14 -20.82
C ASN A 169 0.96 6.52 -19.55
N LEU A 170 1.29 7.70 -19.02
CA LEU A 170 0.56 8.29 -17.90
C LEU A 170 -0.79 8.82 -18.38
N LEU A 171 -1.84 8.54 -17.61
CA LEU A 171 -3.11 9.22 -17.78
C LEU A 171 -3.12 10.53 -17.00
N ARG A 172 -4.14 11.35 -17.28
CA ARG A 172 -4.34 12.59 -16.55
C ARG A 172 -4.55 12.32 -15.05
N PHE A 173 -3.74 12.98 -14.22
CA PHE A 173 -3.80 12.88 -12.77
C PHE A 173 -4.99 13.64 -12.19
N ASN A 174 -5.64 13.05 -11.20
CA ASN A 174 -6.61 13.70 -10.34
C ASN A 174 -5.87 14.49 -9.25
N VAL A 175 -6.26 15.74 -9.04
CA VAL A 175 -5.58 16.67 -8.11
C VAL A 175 -6.28 16.81 -6.75
N GLY A 176 -7.29 15.98 -6.47
CA GLY A 176 -8.11 16.11 -5.27
C GLY A 176 -7.36 15.98 -3.93
N PHE A 177 -6.22 15.28 -3.93
CA PHE A 177 -5.36 15.14 -2.75
C PHE A 177 -4.48 16.37 -2.49
N ILE A 178 -4.23 17.21 -3.52
CA ILE A 178 -3.27 18.32 -3.46
C ILE A 178 -3.67 19.36 -2.43
N GLU A 179 -4.96 19.71 -2.35
CA GLU A 179 -5.44 20.76 -1.46
C GLU A 179 -5.11 20.45 0.02
N LEU A 180 -5.44 19.24 0.48
CA LEU A 180 -5.12 18.81 1.84
C LEU A 180 -3.61 18.62 2.03
N SER A 181 -2.90 18.14 1.00
CA SER A 181 -1.43 18.03 1.05
C SER A 181 -0.77 19.37 1.34
N LEU A 182 -1.23 20.43 0.67
CA LEU A 182 -0.75 21.80 0.88
C LEU A 182 -1.13 22.35 2.26
N GLN A 183 -2.38 22.17 2.69
CA GLN A 183 -2.85 22.63 4.00
C GLN A 183 -2.04 22.01 5.15
N TYR A 184 -1.75 20.71 5.06
CA TYR A 184 -0.97 19.99 6.06
C TYR A 184 0.54 20.02 5.82
N ARG A 185 1.01 20.76 4.80
CA ARG A 185 2.42 20.86 4.41
C ARG A 185 3.11 19.50 4.25
N ALA A 186 2.38 18.53 3.73
CA ALA A 186 2.89 17.18 3.58
C ALA A 186 3.73 17.08 2.28
N PRO A 187 4.97 16.58 2.37
CA PRO A 187 5.84 16.47 1.20
C PRO A 187 5.27 15.49 0.18
N ILE A 188 5.15 15.92 -1.06
CA ILE A 188 4.77 15.07 -2.19
C ILE A 188 6.05 14.48 -2.78
N ILE A 189 6.11 13.17 -2.81
CA ILE A 189 7.24 12.38 -3.27
C ILE A 189 6.79 11.64 -4.54
N PRO A 190 7.18 12.14 -5.72
CA PRO A 190 6.89 11.45 -6.97
C PRO A 190 7.58 10.08 -6.98
N ALA A 191 6.84 9.07 -7.41
CA ALA A 191 7.37 7.72 -7.61
C ALA A 191 6.95 7.20 -8.98
N ALA A 192 7.61 6.16 -9.46
CA ALA A 192 7.23 5.48 -10.68
C ALA A 192 7.28 3.96 -10.46
N VAL A 193 6.30 3.27 -11.01
CA VAL A 193 6.27 1.81 -11.11
C VAL A 193 6.30 1.46 -12.58
N ILE A 194 7.36 0.78 -12.98
CA ILE A 194 7.61 0.37 -14.36
C ILE A 194 7.55 -1.16 -14.41
N GLY A 195 6.96 -1.72 -15.47
CA GLY A 195 6.85 -3.18 -15.64
C GLY A 195 5.54 -3.78 -15.15
N ALA A 196 4.71 -3.03 -14.41
CA ALA A 196 3.47 -3.52 -13.82
C ALA A 196 2.39 -3.83 -14.87
N GLU A 197 2.36 -3.10 -16.00
CA GLU A 197 1.43 -3.39 -17.10
C GLU A 197 1.73 -4.72 -17.83
N GLU A 198 2.96 -5.21 -17.77
CA GLU A 198 3.37 -6.50 -18.35
C GLU A 198 3.03 -7.69 -17.45
N GLN A 199 2.90 -7.47 -16.14
CA GLN A 199 2.58 -8.52 -15.17
C GLN A 199 1.15 -9.04 -15.32
N ALA A 200 0.21 -8.16 -15.67
CA ALA A 200 -1.19 -8.50 -15.91
C ALA A 200 -1.73 -7.74 -17.13
N PRO A 201 -1.39 -8.18 -18.37
CA PRO A 201 -1.77 -7.47 -19.58
C PRO A 201 -3.29 -7.42 -19.75
N MET A 202 -3.87 -6.22 -19.62
CA MET A 202 -5.28 -6.03 -19.95
C MET A 202 -5.44 -5.96 -21.47
N VAL A 203 -5.89 -7.06 -22.08
CA VAL A 203 -6.15 -7.13 -23.52
C VAL A 203 -7.50 -6.48 -23.86
N TYR A 204 -8.48 -6.57 -22.96
CA TYR A 204 -9.82 -6.04 -23.16
C TYR A 204 -10.40 -5.45 -21.87
N ASN A 205 -11.11 -4.32 -22.00
CA ASN A 205 -11.82 -3.68 -20.89
C ASN A 205 -13.32 -3.63 -21.25
N VAL A 206 -14.10 -4.59 -20.76
CA VAL A 206 -15.55 -4.68 -21.02
C VAL A 206 -16.29 -3.74 -20.06
N LYS A 207 -16.29 -2.43 -20.38
CA LYS A 207 -16.94 -1.38 -19.58
C LYS A 207 -18.40 -1.68 -19.14
N PRO A 208 -19.26 -2.35 -19.93
CA PRO A 208 -20.61 -2.69 -19.49
C PRO A 208 -20.64 -3.71 -18.35
N LEU A 209 -19.79 -4.73 -18.39
CA LEU A 209 -19.72 -5.76 -17.34
C LEU A 209 -19.21 -5.18 -16.02
N ALA A 210 -18.23 -4.26 -16.10
CA ALA A 210 -17.71 -3.52 -14.95
C ALA A 210 -18.71 -2.53 -14.30
N ARG A 211 -19.84 -2.22 -14.96
CA ARG A 211 -20.93 -1.42 -14.37
C ARG A 211 -22.09 -2.27 -13.84
N MET A 212 -22.14 -3.56 -14.20
CA MET A 212 -23.18 -4.50 -13.76
C MET A 212 -22.78 -5.29 -12.51
N LEU A 213 -21.49 -5.33 -12.18
CA LEU A 213 -20.92 -5.87 -10.94
C LEU A 213 -20.71 -4.74 -9.93
#